data_AF-A0A8R1DLE7-F1
#
_entry.id   AF-A0A8R1DLE7-F1
#
_cell.length_a   1.000
_cell.length_b   1.000
_cell.length_c   1.000
_cell.angle_alpha   90.00
_cell.angle_beta   90.00
_cell.angle_gamma   90.00
#
_symmetry.space_group_name_H-M   'P 1'
#
loop_
_entity.id
_entity.type
_entity.pdbx_description
1 polymer ?
#
loop_
_entity_poly.entity_id
_entity_poly.type
_entity_poly.pdbx_seq_one_letter_code
_entity_poly.pdbx_strand_id
1 'polypeptide(L)'
;MSTIATATFCYLEDPVAFTDSNRSISKEKFCDMKNTLKNSTLIRYGNTDIERVRMITDFENVFRKNQVAESEIGEVRKELSKGKSHHSTSGSSMRAEYEKLVREDEAIRRAIIRFYYYDFLILGYKM
;
A
#
# COMPACT_ATOMS: atom_id res chain seq x y z
N MET A 1 -4.29 4.41 -15.48
CA MET A 1 -4.56 3.04 -15.03
C MET A 1 -4.53 2.98 -13.49
N SER A 2 -5.33 3.81 -12.80
CA SER A 2 -5.50 3.74 -11.34
C SER A 2 -6.95 3.47 -10.91
N THR A 3 -7.89 3.47 -11.87
CA THR A 3 -9.33 3.26 -11.61
C THR A 3 -9.64 1.88 -11.04
N ILE A 4 -8.96 0.83 -11.47
CA ILE A 4 -9.18 -0.53 -10.95
C ILE A 4 -8.69 -0.62 -9.50
N ALA A 5 -7.51 -0.08 -9.18
CA ALA A 5 -6.98 -0.12 -7.81
C ALA A 5 -7.88 0.64 -6.82
N THR A 6 -8.35 1.83 -7.22
CA THR A 6 -9.27 2.63 -6.41
C THR A 6 -10.64 1.96 -6.25
N ALA A 7 -11.17 1.36 -7.32
CA ALA A 7 -12.45 0.65 -7.27
C ALA A 7 -12.37 -0.64 -6.44
N THR A 8 -11.24 -1.36 -6.51
CA THR A 8 -10.98 -2.53 -5.65
C THR A 8 -10.91 -2.11 -4.18
N PHE A 9 -10.23 -1.00 -3.86
CA PHE A 9 -10.13 -0.52 -2.48
C PHE A 9 -11.51 -0.23 -1.89
N CYS A 10 -12.42 0.36 -2.66
CA CYS A 10 -13.77 0.65 -2.20
C CYS A 10 -14.68 -0.55 -2.06
N TYR A 11 -14.56 -1.53 -2.94
CA TYR A 11 -15.27 -2.80 -2.77
C TYR A 11 -14.84 -3.51 -1.49
N LEU A 12 -13.55 -3.41 -1.11
CA LEU A 12 -13.04 -3.99 0.13
C LEU A 12 -13.46 -3.20 1.39
N GLU A 13 -13.75 -1.91 1.27
CA GLU A 13 -14.17 -1.05 2.38
C GLU A 13 -15.65 -1.26 2.76
N ASP A 14 -16.56 -1.25 1.77
CA ASP A 14 -17.98 -1.54 1.99
C ASP A 14 -18.59 -2.22 0.75
N PRO A 15 -18.61 -3.57 0.71
CA PRO A 15 -19.11 -4.30 -0.43
C PRO A 15 -20.63 -4.11 -0.63
N VAL A 16 -21.38 -3.85 0.44
CA VAL A 16 -22.85 -3.72 0.40
C VAL A 16 -23.22 -2.36 -0.21
N ALA A 17 -22.63 -1.27 0.28
CA ALA A 17 -22.85 0.05 -0.31
C ALA A 17 -22.37 0.12 -1.78
N PHE A 18 -21.32 -0.62 -2.13
CA PHE A 18 -20.81 -0.71 -3.49
C PHE A 18 -21.80 -1.42 -4.45
N THR A 19 -22.38 -2.55 -4.03
CA THR A 19 -23.37 -3.28 -4.84
C THR A 19 -24.71 -2.55 -4.92
N ASP A 20 -25.17 -1.96 -3.82
CA ASP A 20 -26.49 -1.31 -3.71
C ASP A 20 -26.58 -0.03 -4.54
N SER A 21 -25.44 0.63 -4.77
CA SER A 21 -25.35 1.80 -5.64
C SER A 21 -25.13 1.47 -7.12
N ASN A 22 -25.26 0.19 -7.50
CA ASN A 22 -25.14 -0.32 -8.87
C ASN A 22 -23.80 0.07 -9.54
N ARG A 23 -22.73 0.19 -8.72
CA ARG A 23 -21.38 0.52 -9.15
C ARG A 23 -20.71 -0.72 -9.74
N SER A 24 -19.87 -0.53 -10.75
CA SER A 24 -19.01 -1.60 -11.27
C SER A 24 -17.56 -1.19 -11.19
N ILE A 25 -16.67 -2.13 -10.90
CA ILE A 25 -15.22 -1.90 -10.83
C ILE A 25 -14.70 -1.25 -12.13
N SER A 26 -15.36 -1.55 -13.26
CA SER A 26 -15.06 -1.01 -14.59
C SER A 26 -15.62 0.39 -14.87
N LYS A 27 -16.59 0.88 -14.10
CA LYS A 27 -17.29 2.17 -14.32
C LYS A 27 -17.09 3.17 -13.18
N GLU A 28 -16.56 2.73 -12.04
CA GLU A 28 -16.41 3.59 -10.88
C GLU A 28 -15.39 4.71 -11.15
N LYS A 29 -15.89 5.94 -11.23
CA LYS A 29 -15.08 7.16 -11.32
C LYS A 29 -15.13 7.84 -9.95
N PHE A 30 -13.99 7.82 -9.28
CA PHE A 30 -13.77 8.52 -8.02
C PHE A 30 -14.71 8.07 -6.91
N CYS A 31 -14.47 6.84 -6.49
CA CYS A 31 -14.71 6.51 -5.10
C CYS A 31 -14.00 7.53 -4.20
N ASP A 32 -14.60 7.88 -3.05
CA ASP A 32 -14.15 8.98 -2.19
C ASP A 32 -12.89 8.64 -1.39
N MET A 33 -11.85 8.29 -2.12
CA MET A 33 -10.51 7.99 -1.63
C MET A 33 -9.97 9.15 -0.79
N LYS A 34 -10.41 10.39 -1.07
CA LYS A 34 -10.03 11.55 -0.26
C LYS A 34 -10.55 11.42 1.17
N ASN A 35 -11.81 11.04 1.37
CA ASN A 35 -12.35 10.86 2.71
C ASN A 35 -11.88 9.55 3.37
N THR A 36 -11.74 8.46 2.60
CA THR A 36 -11.12 7.22 3.11
C THR A 36 -9.70 7.47 3.61
N LEU A 37 -8.88 8.20 2.86
CA LEU A 37 -7.51 8.55 3.25
C LEU A 37 -7.45 9.47 4.47
N LYS A 38 -8.42 10.39 4.65
CA LYS A 38 -8.50 11.22 5.86
C LYS A 38 -8.73 10.41 7.13
N ASN A 39 -9.49 9.33 7.02
CA ASN A 39 -9.83 8.46 8.15
C ASN A 39 -8.85 7.29 8.32
N SER A 40 -7.92 7.11 7.37
CA SER A 40 -6.92 6.04 7.38
C SER A 40 -5.58 6.53 7.91
N THR A 41 -4.79 5.62 8.49
CA THR A 41 -3.38 5.88 8.83
C THR A 41 -2.48 5.19 7.81
N LEU A 42 -1.68 5.97 7.08
CA LEU A 42 -0.71 5.42 6.14
C LEU A 42 0.53 4.93 6.88
N ILE A 43 0.74 3.61 6.88
CA ILE A 43 1.93 2.98 7.45
C ILE A 43 2.92 2.70 6.32
N ARG A 44 4.15 3.18 6.46
CA ARG A 44 5.19 2.94 5.47
C ARG A 44 5.72 1.52 5.58
N TYR A 45 5.77 0.82 4.45
CA TYR A 45 6.36 -0.51 4.39
C TYR A 45 7.87 -0.45 4.61
N GLY A 46 8.37 -1.23 5.58
CA GLY A 46 9.80 -1.33 5.89
C GLY A 46 10.43 -2.58 5.29
N ASN A 47 11.37 -2.40 4.37
CA ASN A 47 12.06 -3.52 3.70
C ASN A 47 13.38 -3.89 4.38
N THR A 48 14.01 -2.95 5.09
CA THR A 48 15.19 -3.18 5.93
C THR A 48 14.79 -3.54 7.36
N ASP A 49 15.70 -4.14 8.15
CA ASP A 49 15.40 -4.51 9.54
C ASP A 49 14.96 -3.31 10.40
N ILE A 50 15.64 -2.18 10.25
CA ILE A 50 15.33 -0.95 10.98
C ILE A 50 13.94 -0.41 10.57
N GLU A 51 13.68 -0.30 9.27
CA GLU A 51 12.39 0.19 8.78
C GLU A 51 11.24 -0.76 9.12
N ARG A 52 11.51 -2.08 9.14
CA ARG A 52 10.53 -3.10 9.53
C ARG A 52 10.13 -2.96 10.99
N VAL A 53 11.10 -2.76 11.88
CA VAL A 53 10.80 -2.49 13.31
C VAL A 53 9.93 -1.25 13.43
N ARG A 54 10.28 -0.18 12.72
CA ARG A 54 9.48 1.05 12.69
C ARG A 54 8.05 0.80 12.19
N MET A 55 7.90 0.07 11.08
CA MET A 55 6.60 -0.31 10.51
C MET A 55 5.76 -1.08 11.53
N ILE A 56 6.34 -2.06 12.21
CA ILE A 56 5.66 -2.85 13.25
C ILE A 56 5.19 -1.95 14.38
N THR A 57 6.05 -1.04 14.86
CA THR A 57 5.67 -0.06 15.89
C THR A 57 4.53 0.86 15.43
N ASP A 58 4.55 1.31 14.18
CA ASP A 58 3.47 2.12 13.62
C ASP A 58 2.14 1.34 13.57
N PHE A 59 2.17 0.05 13.22
CA PHE A 59 0.99 -0.84 13.31
C PHE A 59 0.46 -0.97 14.74
N GLU A 60 1.34 -1.27 15.71
CA GLU A 60 0.93 -1.40 17.11
C GLU A 60 0.27 -0.12 17.64
N ASN A 61 0.82 1.05 17.29
CA ASN A 61 0.25 2.34 17.68
C ASN A 61 -1.15 2.55 17.10
N VAL A 62 -1.37 2.18 15.83
CA VAL A 62 -2.70 2.25 15.21
C VAL A 62 -3.67 1.29 15.89
N PHE A 63 -3.26 0.06 16.19
CA PHE A 63 -4.13 -0.91 16.86
C PHE A 63 -4.48 -0.50 18.30
N ARG A 64 -3.52 0.01 19.08
CA ARG A 64 -3.78 0.56 20.42
C ARG A 64 -4.74 1.74 20.38
N LYS A 65 -4.56 2.66 19.42
CA LYS A 65 -5.46 3.80 19.23
C LYS A 65 -6.91 3.36 18.96
N ASN A 66 -7.08 2.21 18.30
CA ASN A 66 -8.38 1.62 18.00
C ASN A 66 -8.83 0.57 19.03
N GLN A 67 -8.20 0.53 20.22
CA GLN A 67 -8.60 -0.32 21.34
C GLN A 67 -8.58 -1.84 21.05
N VAL A 68 -7.72 -2.28 20.13
CA VAL A 68 -7.47 -3.71 19.90
C VAL A 68 -6.78 -4.32 21.13
N ALA A 69 -7.13 -5.56 21.49
CA ALA A 69 -6.55 -6.25 22.64
C ALA A 69 -5.03 -6.50 22.47
N GLU A 70 -4.24 -6.30 23.53
CA GLU A 70 -2.78 -6.48 23.48
C GLU A 70 -2.35 -7.90 23.08
N SER A 71 -3.19 -8.92 23.32
CA SER A 71 -2.94 -10.29 22.86
C SER A 71 -2.91 -10.39 21.33
N GLU A 72 -3.84 -9.74 20.63
CA GLU A 72 -3.89 -9.72 19.17
C GLU A 72 -2.76 -8.86 18.59
N ILE A 73 -2.45 -7.74 19.24
CA ILE A 73 -1.30 -6.90 18.88
C ILE A 73 0.01 -7.72 18.97
N GLY A 74 0.16 -8.52 20.04
CA GLY A 74 1.31 -9.41 20.21
C GLY A 74 1.41 -10.47 19.12
N GLU A 75 0.28 -11.03 18.66
CA GLU A 75 0.25 -11.98 17.55
C GLU A 75 0.68 -11.32 16.23
N VAL A 76 0.14 -10.13 15.92
CA VAL A 76 0.54 -9.38 14.73
C VAL A 76 2.03 -9.04 14.75
N ARG A 77 2.56 -8.59 15.89
CA ARG A 77 4.00 -8.33 16.06
C ARG A 77 4.83 -9.57 15.75
N LYS A 78 4.43 -10.72 16.29
CA LYS A 78 5.10 -12.00 16.09
C LYS A 78 5.14 -12.36 14.60
N GLU A 79 4.02 -12.26 13.89
CA GLU A 79 3.95 -12.59 12.47
C GLU A 79 4.77 -11.62 11.60
N LEU A 80 4.64 -10.30 11.82
CA LEU A 80 5.40 -9.31 11.06
C LEU A 80 6.91 -9.38 11.31
N SER A 81 7.33 -9.92 12.45
CA SER A 81 8.75 -10.10 12.80
C SER A 81 9.40 -11.32 12.12
N LYS A 82 8.63 -12.30 11.63
CA LYS A 82 9.16 -13.54 11.02
C LYS A 82 9.94 -13.30 9.72
N GLY A 83 9.87 -12.10 9.17
CA GLY A 83 10.64 -11.72 7.99
C GLY A 83 10.00 -12.17 6.69
N LYS A 84 10.83 -12.32 5.65
CA LYS A 84 10.35 -12.59 4.28
C LYS A 84 10.02 -14.06 4.12
N SER A 85 8.89 -14.36 3.48
CA SER A 85 8.57 -15.73 3.06
C SER A 85 9.55 -16.20 1.99
N HIS A 86 9.69 -17.52 1.86
CA HIS A 86 10.55 -18.13 0.84
C HIS A 86 10.17 -17.69 -0.59
N HIS A 87 8.89 -17.40 -0.84
CA HIS A 87 8.39 -16.94 -2.13
C HIS A 87 8.62 -15.44 -2.38
N SER A 88 9.42 -14.77 -1.56
CA SER A 88 9.72 -13.36 -1.79
C SER A 88 10.53 -13.18 -3.07
N THR A 89 10.04 -12.33 -3.97
CA THR A 89 10.79 -11.86 -5.14
C THR A 89 11.78 -10.74 -4.79
N SER A 90 11.84 -10.33 -3.51
CA SER A 90 12.78 -9.31 -3.08
C SER A 90 14.19 -9.89 -2.97
N GLY A 91 15.07 -9.42 -3.85
CA GLY A 91 16.45 -9.93 -3.99
C GLY A 91 16.67 -10.90 -5.15
N SER A 92 15.66 -11.15 -5.99
CA SER A 92 15.89 -11.91 -7.23
C SER A 92 16.79 -11.13 -8.20
N SER A 93 17.60 -11.85 -8.98
CA SER A 93 18.45 -11.26 -10.04
C SER A 93 17.61 -10.46 -11.04
N MET A 94 16.44 -10.97 -11.38
CA MET A 94 15.48 -10.31 -12.27
C MET A 94 15.01 -8.95 -11.71
N ARG A 95 14.78 -8.84 -10.40
CA ARG A 95 14.42 -7.55 -9.79
C ARG A 95 15.57 -6.55 -9.90
N ALA A 96 16.81 -6.99 -9.64
CA ALA A 96 17.98 -6.13 -9.75
C ALA A 96 18.18 -5.61 -11.19
N GLU A 97 17.91 -6.45 -12.19
CA GLU A 97 17.94 -6.06 -13.60
C GLU A 97 16.92 -4.96 -13.93
N TYR A 98 15.66 -5.13 -13.52
CA TYR A 98 14.63 -4.10 -13.75
C TYR A 98 14.90 -2.81 -12.97
N GLU A 99 15.39 -2.90 -11.74
CA GLU A 99 15.78 -1.71 -10.97
C GLU A 99 16.90 -0.93 -11.68
N LYS A 100 17.86 -1.63 -12.28
CA LYS A 100 18.91 -1.02 -13.09
C LYS A 100 18.33 -0.36 -14.35
N LEU A 101 17.46 -1.04 -15.08
CA LEU A 101 16.79 -0.50 -16.28
C LEU A 101 16.03 0.80 -15.97
N VAL A 102 15.27 0.85 -14.88
CA VAL A 102 14.53 2.06 -14.47
C VAL A 102 15.47 3.22 -14.10
N ARG A 103 16.65 2.92 -13.53
CA ARG A 103 17.65 3.95 -13.18
C ARG A 103 18.39 4.48 -14.41
N GLU A 104 18.73 3.61 -15.34
CA GLU A 104 19.59 3.97 -16.48
C GLU A 104 18.78 4.53 -17.67
N ASP A 105 17.58 4.01 -17.93
CA ASP A 105 16.75 4.45 -19.05
C ASP A 105 15.79 5.59 -18.64
N GLU A 106 16.02 6.76 -19.23
CA GLU A 106 15.22 7.95 -18.96
C GLU A 106 13.78 7.86 -19.50
N ALA A 107 13.56 7.18 -20.63
CA ALA A 107 12.23 7.00 -21.18
C ALA A 107 11.38 6.10 -20.28
N ILE A 108 11.95 4.98 -19.81
CA ILE A 108 11.29 4.08 -18.86
C ILE A 108 10.99 4.80 -17.56
N ARG A 109 11.97 5.52 -16.98
CA ARG A 109 11.76 6.29 -15.75
C ARG A 109 10.65 7.32 -15.88
N ARG A 110 10.64 8.10 -16.96
CA ARG A 110 9.58 9.10 -17.21
C ARG A 110 8.21 8.43 -17.40
N ALA A 111 8.15 7.28 -18.07
CA ALA A 111 6.90 6.55 -18.23
C ALA A 111 6.34 6.11 -16.88
N ILE A 112 7.17 5.54 -16.00
CA ILE A 112 6.78 5.12 -14.64
C ILE A 112 6.32 6.32 -13.81
N ILE A 113 7.10 7.41 -13.79
CA ILE A 113 6.72 8.63 -13.07
C ILE A 113 5.36 9.15 -13.56
N ARG A 114 5.10 9.14 -14.87
CA ARG A 114 3.81 9.55 -15.43
C ARG A 114 2.67 8.61 -15.05
N PHE A 115 2.93 7.30 -14.98
CA PHE A 115 1.93 6.33 -14.55
C PHE A 115 1.49 6.55 -13.10
N TYR A 116 2.43 6.86 -12.21
CA TYR A 116 2.21 6.95 -10.76
C TYR A 116 2.23 8.39 -10.22
N TYR A 117 2.23 9.41 -11.09
CA TYR A 117 2.40 10.81 -10.70
C TYR A 117 1.41 11.24 -9.60
N TYR A 118 0.13 10.92 -9.80
CA TYR A 118 -0.91 11.25 -8.84
C TYR A 118 -0.82 10.43 -7.56
N ASP A 119 -0.35 9.18 -7.63
CA ASP A 119 -0.14 8.35 -6.46
C ASP A 119 0.96 8.94 -5.57
N PHE A 120 2.06 9.44 -6.15
CA PHE A 120 3.11 10.13 -5.41
C PHE A 120 2.61 11.39 -4.71
N LEU A 121 1.78 12.20 -5.39
CA LEU A 121 1.18 13.41 -4.81
C LEU A 121 0.23 13.07 -3.65
N ILE A 122 -0.66 12.09 -3.85
CA ILE A 122 -1.65 11.68 -2.86
C ILE A 122 -0.97 11.10 -1.61
N LEU A 123 0.11 10.34 -1.78
CA LEU A 123 0.86 9.72 -0.69
C LEU A 123 1.89 10.66 -0.04
N GLY A 124 1.99 11.91 -0.51
CA GLY A 124 2.87 12.94 0.07
C GLY A 124 4.36 12.72 -0.17
N TYR A 125 4.73 12.01 -1.24
CA TYR A 125 6.14 11.88 -1.64
C TYR A 125 6.64 13.18 -2.28
N LYS A 126 7.86 13.57 -1.94
CA LYS A 126 8.57 14.64 -2.64
C LYS A 126 9.06 14.10 -3.98
N MET A 127 8.76 14.83 -5.05
CA MET A 127 9.14 14.51 -6.43
C MET A 127 10.33 15.37 -6.85
#